data_AF-A0A6J6R2Z2-F1
#
_entry.id   AF-A0A6J6R2Z2-F1
#
_cell.length_a   1.000
_cell.length_b   1.000
_cell.length_c   1.000
_cell.angle_alpha   90.00
_cell.angle_beta   90.00
_cell.angle_gamma   90.00
#
_symmetry.space_group_name_H-M   'P 1'
#
loop_
_entity.id
_entity.type
_entity.pdbx_description
1 polymer ?
#
loop_
_entity_poly.entity_id
_entity_poly.type
_entity_poly.pdbx_seq_one_letter_code
_entity_poly.pdbx_strand_id
1 'polypeptide(L)'
;MSATTGYRRFAEEYRLMVEKATENGKINDPAIRQGLALYYSKIQIMRINGLRSLTATVSGKRDMGVTVLGATNKMFWSETHKAAMELALEIWGAEAMLSTSGPQSGSWPAALRGEGRPTYPVSLMISSFFFSRSETIWGGTSQIQRNIVGEKVLGLPREPKVETKSS
;
A
#
# COMPACT_ATOMS: atom_id res chain seq x y z
N MET A 1 10.26 -11.38 8.61
CA MET A 1 9.08 -11.09 9.46
C MET A 1 8.73 -9.59 9.38
N SER A 2 8.27 -9.11 8.21
CA SER A 2 7.93 -7.69 7.98
C SER A 2 6.46 -7.35 8.33
N ALA A 3 5.60 -8.37 8.45
CA ALA A 3 4.15 -8.20 8.64
C ALA A 3 3.76 -7.42 9.91
N THR A 4 4.56 -7.51 10.99
CA THR A 4 4.22 -6.88 12.29
C THR A 4 4.55 -5.39 12.34
N THR A 5 5.51 -4.93 11.53
CA THR A 5 6.00 -3.55 11.53
C THR A 5 5.70 -2.80 10.23
N GLY A 6 5.22 -3.48 9.20
CA GLY A 6 4.93 -2.90 7.88
C GLY A 6 3.98 -1.70 7.93
N TYR A 7 3.03 -1.66 8.89
CA TYR A 7 2.13 -0.51 9.05
C TYR A 7 2.85 0.82 9.35
N ARG A 8 4.06 0.77 9.93
CA ARG A 8 4.80 1.97 10.36
C ARG A 8 5.17 2.87 9.20
N ARG A 9 5.48 2.29 8.02
CA ARG A 9 5.78 3.09 6.82
C ARG A 9 4.56 3.91 6.41
N PHE A 10 3.39 3.27 6.38
CA PHE A 10 2.13 3.90 6.01
C PHE A 10 1.69 4.94 7.06
N ALA A 11 1.97 4.69 8.33
CA ALA A 11 1.72 5.65 9.40
C ALA A 11 2.55 6.94 9.23
N GLU A 12 3.80 6.82 8.77
CA GLU A 12 4.63 7.99 8.48
C GLU A 12 4.18 8.72 7.20
N GLU A 13 3.78 7.99 6.15
CA GLU A 13 3.16 8.58 4.95
C GLU A 13 1.89 9.37 5.33
N TYR A 14 1.04 8.79 6.16
CA TYR A 14 -0.15 9.45 6.69
C TYR A 14 0.20 10.72 7.48
N ARG A 15 1.22 10.68 8.32
CA ARG A 15 1.67 11.85 9.10
C ARG A 15 2.05 13.00 8.16
N LEU A 16 2.85 12.72 7.13
CA LEU A 16 3.26 13.72 6.12
C LEU A 16 2.07 14.27 5.33
N MET A 17 1.10 13.42 4.98
CA MET A 17 -0.13 13.85 4.30
C MET A 17 -0.98 14.77 5.17
N VAL A 18 -1.17 14.45 6.46
CA VAL A 18 -1.92 15.29 7.41
C VAL A 18 -1.21 16.63 7.62
N GLU A 19 0.10 16.62 7.77
CA GLU A 19 0.92 17.83 7.91
C GLU A 19 0.71 18.77 6.71
N LYS A 20 0.91 18.27 5.48
CA LYS A 20 0.72 19.08 4.27
C LYS A 20 -0.73 19.53 4.09
N ALA A 21 -1.71 18.64 4.32
CA ALA A 21 -3.13 18.99 4.21
C ALA A 21 -3.53 20.09 5.21
N THR A 22 -2.91 20.09 6.39
CA THR A 22 -3.13 21.14 7.40
C THR A 22 -2.48 22.44 6.96
N GLU A 23 -1.22 22.39 6.51
CA GLU A 23 -0.45 23.55 6.04
C GLU A 23 -1.16 24.27 4.89
N ASN A 24 -1.66 23.54 3.90
CA ASN A 24 -2.30 24.12 2.71
C ASN A 24 -3.83 24.28 2.83
N GLY A 25 -4.40 24.01 4.00
CA GLY A 25 -5.83 24.14 4.27
C GLY A 25 -6.73 23.08 3.64
N LYS A 26 -6.20 22.13 2.86
CA LYS A 26 -6.98 21.01 2.28
C LYS A 26 -7.56 20.07 3.33
N ILE A 27 -7.08 20.12 4.57
CA ILE A 27 -7.68 19.41 5.69
C ILE A 27 -9.14 19.83 5.94
N ASN A 28 -9.59 20.96 5.39
CA ASN A 28 -11.00 21.39 5.48
C ASN A 28 -11.87 20.85 4.34
N ASP A 29 -11.28 20.26 3.29
CA ASP A 29 -12.01 19.62 2.21
C ASP A 29 -12.61 18.29 2.72
N PRO A 30 -13.94 18.10 2.66
CA PRO A 30 -14.59 16.87 3.10
C PRO A 30 -14.05 15.61 2.42
N ALA A 31 -13.69 15.68 1.14
CA ALA A 31 -13.18 14.53 0.39
C ALA A 31 -11.79 14.12 0.88
N ILE A 32 -10.90 15.10 1.10
CA ILE A 32 -9.55 14.86 1.64
C ILE A 32 -9.62 14.31 3.06
N ARG A 33 -10.48 14.89 3.92
CA ARG A 33 -10.71 14.37 5.29
C ARG A 33 -11.18 12.93 5.28
N GLN A 34 -12.12 12.60 4.39
CA GLN A 34 -12.64 11.25 4.26
C GLN A 34 -11.56 10.28 3.77
N GLY A 35 -10.74 10.69 2.79
CA GLY A 35 -9.61 9.92 2.29
C GLY A 35 -8.58 9.63 3.38
N LEU A 36 -8.20 10.64 4.16
CA LEU A 36 -7.29 10.50 5.30
C LEU A 36 -7.85 9.57 6.37
N ALA A 37 -9.14 9.69 6.71
CA ALA A 37 -9.80 8.81 7.68
C ALA A 37 -9.82 7.35 7.21
N LEU A 38 -10.09 7.10 5.93
CA LEU A 38 -10.04 5.78 5.34
C LEU A 38 -8.62 5.21 5.35
N TYR A 39 -7.63 6.03 5.01
CA TYR A 39 -6.24 5.61 5.01
C TYR A 39 -5.77 5.25 6.43
N TYR A 40 -6.06 6.10 7.42
CA TYR A 40 -5.82 5.82 8.83
C TYR A 40 -6.44 4.49 9.28
N SER A 41 -7.69 4.25 8.89
CA SER A 41 -8.40 3.01 9.21
C SER A 41 -7.69 1.77 8.64
N LYS A 42 -7.23 1.85 7.39
CA LYS A 42 -6.44 0.78 6.75
C LYS A 42 -5.12 0.53 7.48
N ILE A 43 -4.43 1.58 7.95
CA ILE A 43 -3.21 1.46 8.75
C ILE A 43 -3.49 0.71 10.06
N GLN A 44 -4.59 1.04 10.75
CA GLN A 44 -4.97 0.33 11.98
C GLN A 44 -5.31 -1.15 11.70
N ILE A 45 -5.98 -1.46 10.59
CA ILE A 45 -6.24 -2.85 10.17
C ILE A 45 -4.91 -3.59 9.97
N MET A 46 -3.93 -3.01 9.28
CA MET A 46 -2.60 -3.63 9.12
C MET A 46 -1.92 -3.87 10.47
N ARG A 47 -1.94 -2.87 11.35
CA ARG A 47 -1.37 -2.96 12.69
C ARG A 47 -1.99 -4.11 13.48
N ILE A 48 -3.32 -4.17 13.53
CA ILE A 48 -4.06 -5.20 14.29
C ILE A 48 -3.83 -6.58 13.68
N ASN A 49 -3.84 -6.73 12.36
CA ASN A 49 -3.56 -7.99 11.69
C ASN A 49 -2.12 -8.47 11.92
N GLY A 50 -1.16 -7.55 11.95
CA GLY A 50 0.22 -7.84 12.34
C GLY A 50 0.32 -8.34 13.78
N LEU A 51 -0.39 -7.69 14.72
CA LEU A 51 -0.46 -8.13 16.12
C LEU A 51 -1.13 -9.50 16.25
N ARG A 52 -2.23 -9.77 15.55
CA ARG A 52 -2.89 -11.09 15.53
C ARG A 52 -1.93 -12.19 15.07
N SER A 53 -1.16 -11.92 14.01
CA SER A 53 -0.18 -12.85 13.46
C SER A 53 0.96 -13.12 14.45
N LEU A 54 1.44 -12.09 15.14
CA LEU A 54 2.44 -12.20 16.20
C LEU A 54 1.89 -13.02 17.38
N THR A 55 0.68 -12.73 17.85
CA THR A 55 0.04 -13.44 18.97
C THR A 55 -0.13 -14.92 18.67
N ALA A 56 -0.59 -15.29 17.47
CA ALA A 56 -0.70 -16.70 17.07
C ALA A 56 0.67 -17.40 17.09
N THR A 57 1.70 -16.72 16.59
CA THR A 57 3.07 -17.24 16.57
C THR A 57 3.62 -17.46 17.97
N VAL A 58 3.52 -16.46 18.85
CA VAL A 58 4.06 -16.51 20.22
C VAL A 58 3.28 -17.48 21.10
N SER A 59 1.96 -17.61 20.91
CA SER A 59 1.14 -18.54 21.68
C SER A 59 1.20 -19.99 21.18
N GLY A 60 1.90 -20.26 20.07
CA GLY A 60 1.97 -21.59 19.44
C GLY A 60 0.62 -22.10 18.92
N LYS A 61 -0.41 -21.25 18.84
CA LYS A 61 -1.74 -21.63 18.37
C LYS A 61 -1.82 -21.51 16.85
N ARG A 62 -2.34 -22.56 16.21
CA ARG A 62 -2.76 -22.49 14.80
C ARG A 62 -4.08 -21.73 14.71
N ASP A 63 -4.01 -20.47 14.28
CA ASP A 63 -5.16 -19.64 13.96
C ASP A 63 -5.40 -19.66 12.44
N MET A 64 -6.49 -20.30 12.01
CA MET A 64 -6.90 -20.35 10.60
C MET A 64 -7.10 -18.94 10.02
N GLY A 65 -7.55 -17.98 10.83
CA GLY A 65 -7.66 -16.58 10.46
C GLY A 65 -6.31 -15.96 10.09
N VAL A 66 -5.21 -16.34 10.76
CA VAL A 66 -3.86 -15.86 10.41
C VAL A 66 -3.38 -16.42 9.07
N THR A 67 -3.73 -17.67 8.76
CA THR A 67 -3.43 -18.26 7.44
C THR A 67 -4.16 -17.50 6.32
N VAL A 68 -5.45 -17.19 6.52
CA VAL A 68 -6.25 -16.39 5.57
C VAL A 68 -5.74 -14.96 5.44
N LEU A 69 -5.32 -14.34 6.55
CA LEU A 69 -4.68 -13.03 6.53
C LEU A 69 -3.41 -13.04 5.68
N GLY A 70 -2.59 -14.09 5.75
CA GLY A 70 -1.40 -14.24 4.91
C GLY A 70 -1.72 -14.20 3.40
N ALA A 71 -2.77 -14.90 2.97
CA ALA A 71 -3.19 -14.95 1.57
C ALA A 71 -3.76 -13.62 1.06
N THR A 72 -4.39 -12.83 1.93
CA THR A 72 -5.04 -11.56 1.56
C THR A 72 -4.12 -10.34 1.75
N ASN A 73 -3.06 -10.47 2.57
CA ASN A 73 -2.22 -9.36 2.99
C ASN A 73 -1.60 -8.61 1.80
N LYS A 74 -1.09 -9.32 0.78
CA LYS A 74 -0.42 -8.68 -0.35
C LYS A 74 -1.32 -7.70 -1.07
N MET A 75 -2.50 -8.17 -1.47
CA MET A 75 -3.51 -7.35 -2.14
C MET A 75 -3.92 -6.18 -1.24
N PHE A 76 -4.17 -6.44 0.04
CA PHE A 76 -4.60 -5.42 0.99
C PHE A 76 -3.60 -4.26 1.09
N TRP A 77 -2.30 -4.56 1.26
CA TRP A 77 -1.30 -3.49 1.40
C TRP A 77 -0.97 -2.81 0.07
N SER A 78 -0.90 -3.54 -1.05
CA SER A 78 -0.59 -2.91 -2.34
C SER A 78 -1.72 -2.00 -2.85
N GLU A 79 -2.98 -2.41 -2.68
CA GLU A 79 -4.12 -1.57 -3.04
C GLU A 79 -4.24 -0.36 -2.11
N THR A 80 -3.90 -0.52 -0.82
CA THR A 80 -3.84 0.59 0.13
C THR A 80 -2.75 1.60 -0.25
N HIS A 81 -1.55 1.15 -0.61
CA HIS A 81 -0.48 2.06 -1.01
C HIS A 81 -0.85 2.85 -2.27
N LYS A 82 -1.43 2.17 -3.27
CA LYS A 82 -1.91 2.83 -4.50
C LYS A 82 -2.89 3.96 -4.20
N ALA A 83 -3.92 3.68 -3.39
CA ALA A 83 -4.92 4.68 -3.01
C ALA A 83 -4.33 5.80 -2.13
N ALA A 84 -3.38 5.47 -1.25
CA ALA A 84 -2.69 6.46 -0.41
C ALA A 84 -1.84 7.42 -1.25
N MET A 85 -1.14 6.92 -2.28
CA MET A 85 -0.37 7.77 -3.16
C MET A 85 -1.26 8.63 -4.07
N GLU A 86 -2.42 8.13 -4.51
CA GLU A 86 -3.43 8.94 -5.22
C GLU A 86 -3.92 10.09 -4.31
N LEU A 87 -4.23 9.80 -3.04
CA LEU A 87 -4.59 10.81 -2.04
C LEU A 87 -3.46 11.82 -1.80
N ALA A 88 -2.19 11.38 -1.78
CA ALA A 88 -1.05 12.30 -1.65
C ALA A 88 -1.01 13.32 -2.79
N LEU A 89 -1.21 12.88 -4.04
CA LEU A 89 -1.24 13.79 -5.18
C LEU A 89 -2.41 14.78 -5.06
N GLU A 90 -3.59 14.33 -4.62
CA GLU A 90 -4.73 15.22 -4.39
C GLU A 90 -4.45 16.26 -3.30
N ILE A 91 -3.78 15.87 -2.22
CA ILE A 91 -3.37 16.78 -1.14
C ILE A 91 -2.39 17.84 -1.64
N TRP A 92 -1.38 17.45 -2.43
CA TRP A 92 -0.42 18.39 -3.04
C TRP A 92 -1.05 19.22 -4.17
N GLY A 93 -2.14 18.76 -4.77
CA GLY A 93 -2.89 19.50 -5.79
C GLY A 93 -2.05 19.80 -7.03
N ALA A 94 -2.10 21.05 -7.51
CA ALA A 94 -1.37 21.45 -8.71
C ALA A 94 0.15 21.29 -8.58
N GLU A 95 0.70 21.38 -7.37
CA GLU A 95 2.12 21.14 -7.10
C GLU A 95 2.51 19.73 -7.56
N ALA A 96 1.64 18.73 -7.38
CA ALA A 96 1.91 17.32 -7.74
C ALA A 96 2.20 17.08 -9.24
N MET A 97 1.98 18.07 -10.11
CA MET A 97 2.36 18.01 -11.53
C MET A 97 3.86 18.15 -11.77
N LEU A 98 4.64 18.61 -10.79
CA LEU A 98 6.11 18.69 -10.88
C LEU A 98 6.74 17.39 -10.39
N SER A 99 7.78 16.91 -11.08
CA SER A 99 8.50 15.69 -10.69
C SER A 99 9.22 15.84 -9.35
N THR A 100 9.47 17.07 -8.92
CA THR A 100 10.17 17.43 -7.68
C THR A 100 9.24 17.60 -6.47
N SER A 101 7.93 17.40 -6.64
CA SER A 101 6.95 17.68 -5.59
C SER A 101 6.96 16.68 -4.47
N GLY A 102 6.81 17.16 -3.24
CA GLY A 102 6.79 16.30 -2.05
C GLY A 102 7.25 17.06 -0.82
N PRO A 103 7.49 16.36 0.29
CA PRO A 103 8.04 16.96 1.50
C PRO A 103 9.40 17.62 1.27
N GLN A 104 9.62 18.82 1.82
CA GLN A 104 10.89 19.54 1.70
C GLN A 104 12.08 18.78 2.31
N SER A 105 11.82 17.92 3.30
CA SER A 105 12.83 17.03 3.89
C SER A 105 13.44 16.05 2.88
N GLY A 106 12.86 15.92 1.68
CA GLY A 106 13.27 14.95 0.67
C GLY A 106 13.01 13.50 1.10
N SER A 107 12.27 13.27 2.18
CA SER A 107 11.99 11.94 2.72
C SER A 107 10.57 11.48 2.38
N TRP A 108 10.45 10.28 1.82
CA TRP A 108 9.20 9.55 1.74
C TRP A 108 9.45 8.12 2.25
N PRO A 109 8.59 7.57 3.13
CA PRO A 109 8.82 6.24 3.71
C PRO A 109 8.90 5.14 2.66
N ALA A 110 9.82 4.19 2.87
CA ALA A 110 10.00 3.02 2.01
C ALA A 110 10.22 3.31 0.52
N ALA A 111 10.53 4.56 0.15
CA ALA A 111 11.01 4.89 -1.18
C ALA A 111 12.33 4.15 -1.40
N LEU A 112 12.43 3.42 -2.51
CA LEU A 112 13.69 2.85 -2.94
C LEU A 112 14.68 4.01 -3.13
N ARG A 113 15.86 3.91 -2.50
CA ARG A 113 16.95 4.86 -2.74
C ARG A 113 17.32 4.77 -4.21
N GLY A 114 16.86 5.72 -4.99
CA GLY A 114 17.36 5.98 -6.33
C GLY A 114 18.03 7.33 -6.31
N GLU A 115 19.33 7.38 -6.55
CA GLU A 115 19.95 8.62 -6.98
C GLU A 115 19.31 8.99 -8.31
N GLY A 116 18.43 9.98 -8.27
CA GLY A 116 17.79 10.50 -9.48
C GLY A 116 18.88 10.92 -10.48
N ARG A 117 18.57 10.89 -11.78
CA ARG A 117 19.48 11.45 -12.77
C ARG A 117 19.54 12.97 -12.56
N PRO A 118 20.73 13.62 -12.56
CA PRO A 118 20.82 15.07 -12.42
C PRO A 118 19.97 15.84 -13.45
N THR A 119 19.78 15.26 -14.63
CA THR A 119 18.98 15.82 -15.73
C THR A 119 17.47 15.66 -15.56
N TYR A 120 17.01 14.82 -14.62
CA TYR A 120 15.60 14.59 -14.35
C TYR A 120 15.39 14.29 -12.85
N PRO A 121 15.36 15.33 -12.00
CA PRO A 121 15.16 15.15 -10.57
C PRO A 121 13.73 14.68 -10.29
N VAL A 122 13.60 13.62 -9.50
CA VAL A 122 12.32 13.06 -9.06
C VAL A 122 12.32 12.97 -7.55
N SER A 123 11.31 13.54 -6.91
CA SER A 123 11.15 13.42 -5.46
C SER A 123 10.84 11.98 -5.06
N LEU A 124 11.13 11.65 -3.80
CA LEU A 124 10.79 10.33 -3.27
C LEU A 124 9.28 10.06 -3.22
N MET A 125 8.45 11.10 -3.06
CA MET A 125 6.99 10.97 -3.10
C MET A 125 6.52 10.57 -4.51
N ILE A 126 6.98 11.27 -5.55
CA ILE A 126 6.60 10.97 -6.94
C ILE A 126 7.15 9.60 -7.35
N SER A 127 8.38 9.26 -6.95
CA SER A 127 8.94 7.92 -7.15
C SER A 127 8.06 6.83 -6.50
N SER A 128 7.61 7.06 -5.27
CA SER A 128 6.75 6.14 -4.54
C SER A 128 5.36 6.02 -5.16
N PHE A 129 4.82 7.09 -5.74
CA PHE A 129 3.56 7.05 -6.49
C PHE A 129 3.67 6.09 -7.67
N PHE A 130 4.71 6.23 -8.51
CA PHE A 130 4.93 5.32 -9.63
C PHE A 130 5.19 3.88 -9.15
N PHE A 131 5.98 3.73 -8.08
CA PHE A 131 6.25 2.42 -7.51
C PHE A 131 4.98 1.72 -7.01
N SER A 132 4.05 2.44 -6.38
CA SER A 132 2.77 1.89 -5.90
C SER A 132 1.93 1.24 -6.99
N ARG A 133 2.06 1.69 -8.25
CA ARG A 133 1.41 1.06 -9.41
C ARG A 133 2.00 -0.32 -9.68
N SER A 134 3.32 -0.44 -9.62
CA SER A 134 4.04 -1.69 -9.86
C SER A 134 3.73 -2.76 -8.81
N GLU A 135 3.46 -2.38 -7.57
CA GLU A 135 3.20 -3.31 -6.45
C GLU A 135 1.94 -4.16 -6.67
N THR A 136 0.96 -3.63 -7.40
CA THR A 136 -0.27 -4.36 -7.75
C THR A 136 -0.07 -5.40 -8.85
N ILE A 137 1.10 -5.40 -9.51
CA ILE A 137 1.45 -6.25 -10.65
C ILE A 137 2.54 -7.25 -10.27
N TRP A 138 3.67 -6.78 -9.75
CA TRP A 138 4.82 -7.64 -9.44
C TRP A 138 4.52 -8.57 -8.26
N GLY A 139 5.14 -9.77 -8.29
CA GLY A 139 5.00 -10.77 -7.23
C GLY A 139 3.65 -11.48 -7.26
N GLY A 140 3.03 -11.54 -8.44
CA GLY A 140 1.66 -12.01 -8.67
C GLY A 140 0.70 -10.83 -8.68
N THR A 141 0.03 -10.64 -9.81
CA THR A 141 -0.92 -9.53 -9.98
C THR A 141 -2.06 -9.62 -8.98
N SER A 142 -2.76 -8.51 -8.75
CA SER A 142 -3.91 -8.50 -7.84
C SER A 142 -4.99 -9.50 -8.27
N GLN A 143 -5.14 -9.76 -9.57
CA GLN A 143 -6.02 -10.77 -10.14
C GLN A 143 -5.59 -12.18 -9.74
N ILE A 144 -4.30 -12.52 -9.91
CA ILE A 144 -3.77 -13.82 -9.46
C ILE A 144 -3.95 -14.00 -7.94
N GLN A 145 -3.76 -12.94 -7.15
CA GLN A 145 -4.00 -13.01 -5.70
C GLN A 145 -5.48 -13.27 -5.37
N ARG A 146 -6.43 -12.67 -6.10
CA ARG A 146 -7.86 -12.98 -5.93
C ARG A 146 -8.18 -14.42 -6.27
N ASN A 147 -7.54 -14.99 -7.29
CA ASN A 147 -7.72 -16.41 -7.63
C ASN A 147 -7.17 -17.31 -6.52
N ILE A 148 -5.98 -16.99 -5.98
CA ILE A 148 -5.42 -17.73 -4.83
C ILE A 148 -6.38 -17.69 -3.63
N VAL A 149 -6.96 -16.53 -3.32
CA VAL A 149 -7.96 -16.41 -2.26
C VAL A 149 -9.22 -17.22 -2.60
N GLY A 150 -9.74 -17.11 -3.82
CA GLY A 150 -10.89 -17.89 -4.28
C GLY A 150 -10.69 -19.40 -4.13
N GLU A 151 -9.59 -19.92 -4.67
CA GLU A 151 -9.31 -21.36 -4.68
C GLU A 151 -8.89 -21.89 -3.29
N LYS A 152 -7.98 -21.19 -2.59
CA LYS A 152 -7.36 -21.72 -1.36
C LYS A 152 -8.07 -21.33 -0.08
N VAL A 153 -8.79 -20.21 -0.07
CA VAL A 153 -9.51 -19.72 1.11
C VAL A 153 -11.00 -20.00 0.99
N LEU A 154 -11.60 -19.71 -0.16
CA LEU A 154 -13.05 -19.85 -0.37
C LEU A 154 -13.46 -21.20 -0.96
N GLY A 155 -12.51 -22.02 -1.42
CA GLY A 155 -12.79 -23.34 -2.00
C GLY A 155 -13.47 -23.29 -3.37
N LEU A 156 -13.34 -22.18 -4.10
CA LEU A 156 -13.90 -22.03 -5.45
C LEU A 156 -13.16 -22.93 -6.46
N PRO A 157 -13.81 -23.35 -7.56
CA PRO A 157 -13.16 -24.07 -8.64
C PRO A 157 -11.95 -23.31 -9.20
N ARG A 158 -10.94 -24.06 -9.64
CA ARG A 158 -9.76 -23.47 -10.27
C ARG A 158 -10.10 -22.81 -11.59
N GLU A 159 -9.35 -21.76 -11.94
CA GLU A 159 -9.48 -21.16 -13.26
C GLU A 159 -9.20 -22.19 -14.38
N PRO A 160 -9.98 -22.17 -15.48
CA PRO A 160 -9.72 -23.01 -16.64
C PRO A 160 -8.33 -22.72 -17.20
N LYS A 161 -7.51 -23.75 -17.34
CA LYS A 161 -6.21 -23.64 -18.02
C LYS A 161 -6.44 -23.71 -19.52
N VAL A 162 -5.80 -22.83 -20.28
CA VAL A 162 -5.77 -22.95 -21.74
C VAL A 162 -5.12 -24.28 -22.10
N GLU A 163 -5.82 -25.13 -22.85
CA GLU A 163 -5.24 -26.36 -23.39
C GLU A 163 -4.11 -25.99 -24.34
N THR A 164 -2.88 -26.26 -23.93
CA THR A 164 -1.74 -26.18 -24.85
C THR A 164 -1.86 -27.34 -25.84
N LYS A 165 -2.26 -27.05 -27.08
CA LYS A 165 -2.13 -28.01 -28.18
C LYS A 165 -0.66 -28.43 -28.25
N SER A 166 -0.39 -29.70 -28.01
CA SER A 166 0.91 -30.30 -28.27
C SER A 166 1.19 -30.17 -29.77
N SER A 167 2.19 -29.38 -30.13
CA SER A 167 2.79 -29.35 -31.47
C SER A 167 3.61 -30.61 -31.71
#